data_AF-A0A7J7WFW5-F1
#
_entry.id   AF-A0A7J7WFW5-F1
#
_cell.length_a   1.000
_cell.length_b   1.000
_cell.length_c   1.000
_cell.angle_alpha   90.00
_cell.angle_beta   90.00
_cell.angle_gamma   90.00
#
_symmetry.space_group_name_H-M   'P 1'
#
loop_
_entity.id
_entity.type
_entity.pdbx_description
1 polymer ?
#
loop_
_entity_poly.entity_id
_entity_poly.type
_entity_poly.pdbx_seq_one_letter_code
_entity_poly.pdbx_strand_id
1 'polypeptide(L)'
;MELDALECPYPDLKSSIFNEFCNFTEKYQKKLQDFDLQLEDINRNFQLSEEEHWIYQAVLDQYPGDLCGRRTLYLDMLQRYFPHKSRHALVEHEKCCDQYHFAREQRRVLISNWNKNRRDFIQKAVLTLAEACAAHEMESTLAKDRRKQQDLCADLKAKVLQWRAHQEEVARLEMEISARRREKEEEKEKLWKKKKLLQREEKKEKIREYWAKKEQNWQEMEMRDLRRLEELKKIMAEQSVKDRER
;
A
#
# COMPACT_ATOMS: atom_id res chain seq x y z
N MET A 1 -5.60 19.01 -32.35
CA MET A 1 -6.17 19.91 -31.31
C MET A 1 -5.29 19.84 -30.07
N GLU A 2 -5.23 20.87 -29.22
CA GLU A 2 -4.42 20.86 -27.97
C GLU A 2 -4.74 19.67 -27.04
N LEU A 3 -5.93 19.08 -27.18
CA LEU A 3 -6.40 17.89 -26.46
C LEU A 3 -5.89 16.55 -27.01
N ASP A 4 -5.44 16.49 -28.28
CA ASP A 4 -4.94 15.25 -28.88
C ASP A 4 -3.56 14.88 -28.36
N ALA A 5 -2.74 15.90 -28.04
CA ALA A 5 -1.37 15.77 -27.58
C ALA A 5 -1.26 15.26 -26.13
N LEU A 6 -2.37 15.22 -25.38
CA LEU A 6 -2.39 14.68 -24.02
C LEU A 6 -2.63 13.17 -24.06
N GLU A 7 -1.58 12.42 -23.69
CA GLU A 7 -1.65 11.00 -23.37
C GLU A 7 -2.40 10.84 -22.04
N CYS A 8 -3.62 10.31 -22.10
CA CYS A 8 -4.44 10.02 -20.93
C CYS A 8 -4.52 8.50 -20.72
N PRO A 9 -4.26 8.00 -19.49
CA PRO A 9 -4.38 6.57 -19.19
C PRO A 9 -5.83 6.07 -19.22
N TYR A 10 -6.82 6.97 -19.21
CA TYR A 10 -8.24 6.66 -19.25
C TYR A 10 -8.86 7.10 -20.60
N PRO A 11 -9.02 6.19 -21.57
CA PRO A 11 -9.56 6.53 -22.89
C PRO A 11 -11.02 6.99 -22.84
N ASP A 12 -11.81 6.45 -21.90
CA ASP A 12 -13.22 6.82 -21.70
C ASP A 12 -13.38 8.27 -21.23
N LEU A 13 -12.45 8.75 -20.40
CA LEU A 13 -12.45 10.14 -19.96
C LEU A 13 -12.13 11.07 -21.14
N LYS A 14 -11.15 10.69 -21.97
CA LYS A 14 -10.79 11.46 -23.18
C LYS A 14 -11.96 11.55 -24.17
N SER A 15 -12.65 10.44 -24.42
CA SER A 15 -13.81 10.41 -25.32
C SER A 15 -15.00 11.19 -24.77
N SER A 16 -15.26 11.10 -23.45
CA SER A 16 -16.30 11.88 -22.78
C SER A 16 -16.06 13.39 -22.91
N ILE A 17 -14.85 13.86 -22.62
CA ILE A 17 -14.48 15.28 -22.77
C ILE A 17 -14.65 15.74 -24.23
N PHE A 18 -14.23 14.92 -25.20
CA PHE A 18 -14.38 15.23 -26.62
C PHE A 18 -15.85 15.34 -27.03
N ASN A 19 -16.69 14.40 -26.60
CA ASN A 19 -18.12 14.43 -26.88
C ASN A 19 -18.80 15.66 -26.26
N GLU A 20 -18.45 16.02 -25.03
CA GLU A 20 -18.95 17.24 -24.39
C GLU A 20 -18.51 18.50 -25.15
N PHE A 21 -17.28 18.53 -25.67
CA PHE A 21 -16.81 19.64 -26.50
C PHE A 21 -17.58 19.77 -27.82
N CYS A 22 -17.84 18.65 -28.50
CA CYS A 22 -18.65 18.61 -29.71
C CYS A 22 -20.07 19.10 -29.42
N ASN A 23 -20.74 18.54 -28.42
CA ASN A 23 -22.08 18.94 -27.99
C ASN A 23 -22.15 20.44 -27.63
N PHE A 24 -21.13 20.94 -26.94
CA PHE A 24 -20.99 22.36 -26.62
C PHE A 24 -20.88 23.20 -27.89
N THR A 25 -20.00 22.84 -28.82
CA THR A 25 -19.76 23.59 -30.06
C THR A 25 -20.99 23.61 -30.97
N GLU A 26 -21.69 22.49 -31.10
CA GLU A 26 -22.93 22.39 -31.87
C GLU A 26 -24.02 23.34 -31.35
N LYS A 27 -24.17 23.47 -30.02
CA LYS A 27 -25.14 24.39 -29.41
C LYS A 27 -24.85 25.85 -29.79
N TYR A 28 -23.57 26.25 -29.83
CA TYR A 28 -23.19 27.60 -30.26
C TYR A 28 -23.37 27.80 -31.75
N GLN A 29 -23.04 26.79 -32.56
CA GLN A 29 -23.21 26.85 -34.00
C GLN A 29 -24.67 27.02 -34.40
N LYS A 30 -25.59 26.27 -33.78
CA LYS A 30 -27.04 26.42 -34.00
C LYS A 30 -27.52 27.84 -33.67
N LYS A 31 -27.14 28.37 -32.50
CA LYS A 31 -27.49 29.75 -32.12
C LYS A 31 -26.92 30.80 -33.08
N LEU A 32 -25.70 30.58 -33.58
CA LEU A 32 -25.09 31.48 -34.57
C LEU A 32 -25.88 31.47 -35.88
N GLN A 33 -26.28 30.28 -36.35
CA GLN A 33 -27.12 30.12 -37.54
C GLN A 33 -28.47 30.80 -37.37
N ASP A 34 -29.11 30.70 -36.20
CA ASP A 34 -30.36 31.38 -35.90
C ASP A 34 -30.21 32.92 -36.03
N PHE A 35 -29.11 33.49 -35.52
CA PHE A 35 -28.82 34.92 -35.67
C PHE A 35 -28.48 35.31 -37.11
N ASP A 36 -27.77 34.47 -37.85
CA ASP A 36 -27.47 34.70 -39.26
C ASP A 36 -28.77 34.75 -40.09
N LEU A 37 -29.71 33.82 -39.84
CA LEU A 37 -31.04 33.83 -40.46
C LEU A 37 -31.86 35.06 -40.07
N GLN A 38 -31.85 35.46 -38.80
CA GLN A 38 -32.51 36.70 -38.36
C GLN A 38 -31.95 37.94 -39.05
N LEU A 39 -30.62 38.02 -39.21
CA LEU A 39 -29.98 39.13 -39.90
C LEU A 39 -30.34 39.17 -41.39
N GLU A 40 -30.40 38.01 -42.05
CA GLU A 40 -30.85 37.92 -43.44
C GLU A 40 -32.31 38.35 -43.60
N ASP A 41 -33.19 37.93 -42.69
CA ASP A 41 -34.61 38.30 -42.71
C ASP A 41 -34.81 39.81 -42.53
N ILE A 42 -34.14 40.41 -41.54
CA ILE A 42 -34.16 41.87 -41.35
C ILE A 42 -33.60 42.59 -42.58
N ASN A 43 -32.51 42.07 -43.17
CA ASN A 43 -31.90 42.67 -44.35
C ASN A 43 -32.83 42.66 -45.58
N ARG A 44 -33.63 41.59 -45.75
CA ARG A 44 -34.64 41.50 -46.82
C ARG A 44 -35.79 42.48 -46.63
N ASN A 45 -36.06 42.88 -45.38
CA ASN A 45 -37.11 43.85 -45.05
C ASN A 45 -36.69 45.31 -45.26
N PHE A 46 -35.42 45.59 -45.62
CA PHE A 46 -35.01 46.94 -45.98
C PHE A 46 -35.71 47.41 -47.26
N GLN A 47 -36.42 48.53 -47.14
CA GLN A 47 -37.18 49.13 -48.25
C GLN A 47 -36.37 50.16 -49.06
N LEU A 48 -35.11 50.38 -48.66
CA LEU A 48 -34.17 51.29 -49.32
C LEU A 48 -33.16 50.49 -50.15
N SER A 49 -32.79 51.00 -51.33
CA SER A 49 -31.68 50.45 -52.10
C SER A 49 -30.35 50.65 -51.37
N GLU A 50 -29.28 49.97 -51.81
CA GLU A 50 -27.94 50.18 -51.22
C GLU A 50 -27.46 51.64 -51.32
N GLU A 51 -27.78 52.32 -52.43
CA GLU A 51 -27.47 53.73 -52.64
C GLU A 51 -28.29 54.64 -51.70
N GLU A 52 -29.60 54.36 -51.56
CA GLU A 52 -30.47 55.09 -50.63
C GLU A 52 -30.04 54.85 -49.17
N HIS A 53 -29.59 53.64 -48.84
CA HIS A 53 -29.06 53.31 -47.52
C HIS A 53 -27.75 54.04 -47.24
N TRP A 54 -26.87 54.19 -48.24
CA TRP A 54 -25.66 54.99 -48.11
C TRP A 54 -25.96 56.46 -47.85
N ILE A 55 -26.91 57.04 -48.59
CA ILE A 55 -27.37 58.43 -48.36
C ILE A 55 -27.99 58.56 -46.96
N TYR A 56 -28.79 57.57 -46.55
CA TYR A 56 -29.38 57.54 -45.21
C TYR A 56 -28.32 57.57 -44.11
N GLN A 57 -27.30 56.71 -44.22
CA GLN A 57 -26.19 56.67 -43.28
C GLN A 57 -25.36 57.96 -43.29
N ALA A 58 -25.02 58.48 -44.47
CA ALA A 58 -24.25 59.71 -44.62
C ALA A 58 -24.97 60.92 -44.02
N VAL A 59 -26.31 60.96 -44.08
CA VAL A 59 -27.11 61.99 -43.41
C VAL A 59 -27.08 61.80 -41.90
N LEU A 60 -27.24 60.58 -41.37
CA LEU A 60 -27.16 60.33 -39.93
C LEU A 60 -25.80 60.72 -39.33
N ASP A 61 -24.71 60.49 -40.06
CA ASP A 61 -23.34 60.80 -39.63
C ASP A 61 -23.07 62.32 -39.59
N GLN A 62 -23.80 63.13 -40.37
CA GLN A 62 -23.71 64.60 -40.34
C GLN A 62 -24.31 65.22 -39.07
N TYR A 63 -25.13 64.47 -38.32
CA TYR A 63 -25.75 64.95 -37.09
C TYR A 63 -25.17 64.23 -35.87
N PRO A 64 -24.35 64.92 -35.05
CA PRO A 64 -23.85 64.42 -33.77
C PRO A 64 -24.93 63.88 -32.82
N GLY A 65 -24.57 62.87 -32.03
CA GLY A 65 -25.49 62.16 -31.12
C GLY A 65 -26.00 62.99 -29.93
N ASP A 66 -25.27 64.05 -29.58
CA ASP A 66 -25.52 64.97 -28.46
C ASP A 66 -26.46 66.13 -28.80
N LEU A 67 -26.84 66.29 -30.07
CA LEU A 67 -27.81 67.30 -30.51
C LEU A 67 -29.22 67.04 -29.96
N CYS A 68 -29.77 68.04 -29.28
CA CYS A 68 -31.19 68.01 -28.87
C CYS A 68 -32.08 67.97 -30.11
N GLY A 69 -33.05 67.05 -30.12
CA GLY A 69 -33.96 66.89 -31.26
C GLY A 69 -33.30 66.33 -32.53
N ARG A 70 -32.11 65.71 -32.43
CA ARG A 70 -31.38 65.07 -33.53
C ARG A 70 -32.30 64.30 -34.48
N ARG A 71 -33.19 63.48 -33.91
CA ARG A 71 -34.18 62.67 -34.64
C ARG A 71 -35.06 63.46 -35.60
N THR A 72 -35.56 64.59 -35.15
CA THR A 72 -36.38 65.45 -36.00
C THR A 72 -35.55 66.05 -37.12
N LEU A 73 -34.33 66.52 -36.82
CA LEU A 73 -33.45 67.19 -37.77
C LEU A 73 -33.00 66.29 -38.93
N TYR A 74 -32.53 65.07 -38.65
CA TYR A 74 -32.15 64.16 -39.74
C TYR A 74 -33.37 63.63 -40.49
N LEU A 75 -34.51 63.38 -39.83
CA LEU A 75 -35.71 62.94 -40.55
C LEU A 75 -36.20 64.00 -41.53
N ASP A 76 -36.18 65.28 -41.14
CA ASP A 76 -36.53 66.38 -42.02
C ASP A 76 -35.55 66.49 -43.20
N MET A 77 -34.27 66.20 -42.98
CA MET A 77 -33.25 66.18 -44.02
C MET A 77 -33.40 65.00 -44.98
N LEU A 78 -33.65 63.80 -44.45
CA LEU A 78 -33.92 62.60 -45.23
C LEU A 78 -35.18 62.76 -46.09
N GLN A 79 -36.21 63.46 -45.60
CA GLN A 79 -37.39 63.76 -46.41
C GLN A 79 -37.08 64.68 -47.61
N ARG A 80 -36.03 65.51 -47.54
CA ARG A 80 -35.58 66.32 -48.69
C ARG A 80 -34.82 65.48 -49.71
N TYR A 81 -34.02 64.51 -49.27
CA TYR A 81 -33.28 63.60 -50.15
C TYR A 81 -34.18 62.49 -50.74
N PHE A 82 -35.25 62.11 -50.04
CA PHE A 82 -36.20 61.09 -50.46
C PHE A 82 -37.62 61.67 -50.62
N PRO A 83 -37.87 62.55 -51.60
CA PRO A 83 -39.18 63.17 -51.80
C PRO A 83 -40.30 62.16 -52.14
N HIS A 84 -39.92 60.96 -52.60
CA HIS A 84 -40.85 59.88 -52.95
C HIS A 84 -41.24 58.97 -51.76
N LYS A 85 -40.57 59.11 -50.60
CA LYS A 85 -40.78 58.24 -49.43
C LYS A 85 -41.53 59.03 -48.35
N SER A 86 -42.48 58.37 -47.70
CA SER A 86 -43.21 59.00 -46.58
C SER A 86 -42.33 59.07 -45.34
N ARG A 87 -42.60 60.04 -44.45
CA ARG A 87 -41.95 60.11 -43.13
C ARG A 87 -42.11 58.79 -42.36
N HIS A 88 -43.26 58.14 -42.50
CA HIS A 88 -43.54 56.86 -41.87
C HIS A 88 -42.58 55.77 -42.37
N ALA A 89 -42.36 55.67 -43.69
CA ALA A 89 -41.43 54.70 -44.26
C ALA A 89 -39.99 54.89 -43.76
N LEU A 90 -39.53 56.15 -43.59
CA LEU A 90 -38.22 56.45 -43.02
C LEU A 90 -38.10 56.03 -41.55
N VAL A 91 -39.17 56.18 -40.77
CA VAL A 91 -39.23 55.73 -39.37
C VAL A 91 -39.29 54.21 -39.26
N GLU A 92 -39.99 53.52 -40.17
CA GLU A 92 -39.95 52.05 -40.20
C GLU A 92 -38.56 51.53 -40.61
N HIS A 93 -37.88 52.19 -41.54
CA HIS A 93 -36.50 51.86 -41.91
C HIS A 93 -35.52 52.06 -40.73
N GLU A 94 -35.68 53.13 -39.95
CA GLU A 94 -34.92 53.35 -38.71
C GLU A 94 -35.08 52.18 -37.73
N LYS A 95 -36.33 51.73 -37.49
CA LYS A 95 -36.60 50.56 -36.63
C LYS A 95 -35.93 49.29 -37.17
N CYS A 96 -35.97 49.06 -38.48
CA CYS A 96 -35.28 47.93 -39.10
C CYS A 96 -33.75 48.03 -38.91
N CYS A 97 -33.17 49.22 -39.05
CA CYS A 97 -31.75 49.46 -38.78
C CYS A 97 -31.40 49.16 -37.32
N ASP A 98 -32.20 49.65 -36.36
CA ASP A 98 -32.00 49.39 -34.94
C ASP A 98 -32.06 47.89 -34.62
N GLN A 99 -33.04 47.18 -35.17
CA GLN A 99 -33.18 45.72 -35.04
C GLN A 99 -31.97 44.99 -35.64
N TYR A 100 -31.51 45.40 -36.83
CA TYR A 100 -30.35 44.84 -37.48
C TYR A 100 -29.08 45.05 -36.65
N HIS A 101 -28.84 46.28 -36.18
CA HIS A 101 -27.69 46.60 -35.33
C HIS A 101 -27.71 45.81 -34.03
N PHE A 102 -28.88 45.69 -33.39
CA PHE A 102 -29.05 44.90 -32.19
C PHE A 102 -28.75 43.42 -32.43
N ALA A 103 -29.33 42.79 -33.46
CA ALA A 103 -29.07 41.39 -33.80
C ALA A 103 -27.59 41.15 -34.14
N ARG A 104 -26.96 42.08 -34.86
CA ARG A 104 -25.53 42.03 -35.19
C ARG A 104 -24.65 42.12 -33.95
N GLU A 105 -25.03 42.95 -32.98
CA GLU A 105 -24.32 43.06 -31.70
C GLU A 105 -24.50 41.79 -30.86
N GLN A 106 -25.72 41.22 -30.80
CA GLN A 106 -25.96 39.94 -30.13
C GLN A 106 -25.09 38.82 -30.72
N ARG A 107 -24.98 38.75 -32.04
CA ARG A 107 -24.07 37.82 -32.72
C ARG A 107 -22.62 38.03 -32.32
N ARG A 108 -22.15 39.28 -32.27
CA ARG A 108 -20.78 39.63 -31.85
C ARG A 108 -20.51 39.17 -30.41
N VAL A 109 -21.45 39.43 -29.50
CA VAL A 109 -21.39 39.00 -28.10
C VAL A 109 -21.38 37.47 -28.01
N LEU A 110 -22.20 36.76 -28.80
CA LEU A 110 -22.22 35.31 -28.83
C LEU A 110 -20.85 34.72 -29.25
N ILE A 111 -20.22 35.27 -30.29
CA ILE A 111 -18.88 34.83 -30.73
C ILE A 111 -17.84 35.09 -29.64
N SER A 112 -17.89 36.25 -28.99
CA SER A 112 -16.98 36.58 -27.88
C SER A 112 -17.16 35.62 -26.70
N ASN A 113 -18.42 35.31 -26.35
CA ASN A 113 -18.75 34.36 -25.29
C ASN A 113 -18.32 32.94 -25.65
N TRP A 114 -18.51 32.50 -26.90
CA TRP A 114 -17.99 31.22 -27.38
C TRP A 114 -16.48 31.13 -27.22
N ASN A 115 -15.73 32.17 -27.64
CA ASN A 115 -14.28 32.18 -27.49
C ASN A 115 -13.82 32.11 -26.03
N LYS A 116 -14.50 32.80 -25.12
CA LYS A 116 -14.22 32.72 -23.67
C LYS A 116 -14.51 31.33 -23.13
N ASN A 117 -15.73 30.84 -23.33
CA ASN A 117 -16.16 29.54 -22.83
C ASN A 117 -15.36 28.38 -23.43
N ARG A 118 -14.92 28.49 -24.69
CA ARG A 118 -14.03 27.52 -25.34
C ARG A 118 -12.68 27.43 -24.63
N ARG A 119 -12.07 28.57 -24.30
CA ARG A 119 -10.80 28.59 -23.54
C ARG A 119 -10.99 28.00 -22.15
N ASP A 120 -12.06 28.40 -21.44
CA ASP A 120 -12.34 27.88 -20.11
C ASP A 120 -12.60 26.36 -20.12
N PHE A 121 -13.31 25.88 -21.14
CA PHE A 121 -13.53 24.44 -21.35
C PHE A 121 -12.21 23.71 -21.56
N ILE A 122 -11.35 24.20 -22.47
CA ILE A 122 -10.05 23.59 -22.74
C ILE A 122 -9.19 23.57 -21.47
N GLN A 123 -9.12 24.68 -20.72
CA GLN A 123 -8.37 24.75 -19.47
C GLN A 123 -8.86 23.74 -18.44
N LYS A 124 -10.18 23.63 -18.25
CA LYS A 124 -10.77 22.64 -17.34
C LYS A 124 -10.50 21.21 -17.80
N ALA A 125 -10.64 20.94 -19.10
CA ALA A 125 -10.38 19.63 -19.67
C ALA A 125 -8.90 19.21 -19.48
N VAL A 126 -7.96 20.12 -19.75
CA VAL A 126 -6.52 19.89 -19.51
C VAL A 126 -6.25 19.63 -18.04
N LEU A 127 -6.84 20.40 -17.13
CA LEU A 127 -6.69 20.20 -15.68
C LEU A 127 -7.21 18.82 -15.26
N THR A 128 -8.42 18.45 -15.66
CA THR A 128 -9.03 17.15 -15.33
C THR A 128 -8.21 15.99 -15.89
N LEU A 129 -7.67 16.10 -17.10
CA LEU A 129 -6.78 15.09 -17.67
C LEU A 129 -5.47 14.99 -16.88
N ALA A 130 -4.87 16.11 -16.50
CA ALA A 130 -3.65 16.14 -15.70
C ALA A 130 -3.85 15.52 -14.31
N GLU A 131 -4.99 15.82 -13.65
CA GLU A 131 -5.37 15.21 -12.37
C GLU A 131 -5.55 13.69 -12.50
N ALA A 132 -6.19 13.22 -13.58
CA ALA A 132 -6.36 11.80 -13.85
C ALA A 132 -5.01 11.10 -14.11
N CYS A 133 -4.11 11.72 -14.87
CA CYS A 133 -2.75 11.19 -15.08
C CYS A 133 -1.97 11.10 -13.76
N ALA A 134 -1.98 12.16 -12.94
CA ALA A 134 -1.30 12.17 -11.65
C ALA A 134 -1.87 11.11 -10.69
N ALA A 135 -3.19 10.93 -10.66
CA ALA A 135 -3.83 9.87 -9.87
C ALA A 135 -3.39 8.47 -10.33
N HIS A 136 -3.33 8.24 -11.64
CA HIS A 136 -2.87 6.97 -12.21
C HIS A 136 -1.40 6.68 -11.87
N GLU A 137 -0.52 7.67 -12.01
CA GLU A 137 0.89 7.55 -11.64
C GLU A 137 1.05 7.23 -10.16
N MET A 138 0.31 7.92 -9.29
CA MET A 138 0.33 7.65 -7.85
C MET A 138 -0.15 6.23 -7.54
N GLU A 139 -1.25 5.77 -8.15
CA GLU A 139 -1.72 4.39 -8.01
C GLU A 139 -0.66 3.37 -8.48
N SER A 140 -0.01 3.63 -9.60
CA SER A 140 1.08 2.80 -10.14
C SER A 140 2.27 2.72 -9.17
N THR A 141 2.67 3.83 -8.56
CA THR A 141 3.74 3.83 -7.54
C THR A 141 3.35 3.04 -6.30
N LEU A 142 2.13 3.23 -5.78
CA LEU A 142 1.60 2.48 -4.64
C LEU A 142 1.52 0.97 -4.94
N ALA A 143 1.09 0.59 -6.14
CA ALA A 143 1.05 -0.81 -6.56
C ALA A 143 2.46 -1.42 -6.60
N LYS A 144 3.46 -0.69 -7.09
CA LYS A 144 4.87 -1.13 -7.08
C LYS A 144 5.39 -1.30 -5.66
N ASP A 145 5.09 -0.38 -4.76
CA ASP A 145 5.57 -0.46 -3.37
C ASP A 145 4.88 -1.58 -2.59
N ARG A 146 3.58 -1.81 -2.82
CA ARG A 146 2.88 -2.99 -2.27
C ARG A 146 3.53 -4.29 -2.72
N ARG A 147 3.92 -4.41 -4.00
CA ARG A 147 4.65 -5.60 -4.49
C ARG A 147 5.98 -5.78 -3.77
N LYS A 148 6.81 -4.73 -3.68
CA LYS A 148 8.08 -4.79 -2.93
C LYS A 148 7.89 -5.20 -1.47
N GLN A 149 6.84 -4.68 -0.81
CA GLN A 149 6.52 -5.04 0.56
C GLN A 149 6.11 -6.51 0.69
N GLN A 150 5.32 -7.03 -0.26
CA GLN A 150 4.96 -8.44 -0.31
C GLN A 150 6.19 -9.34 -0.49
N ASP A 151 7.10 -8.97 -1.39
CA ASP A 151 8.35 -9.70 -1.64
C ASP A 151 9.23 -9.72 -0.36
N LEU A 152 9.41 -8.56 0.28
CA LEU A 152 10.17 -8.47 1.53
C LEU A 152 9.55 -9.32 2.65
N CYS A 153 8.22 -9.31 2.78
CA CYS A 153 7.51 -10.13 3.75
C CYS A 153 7.69 -11.63 3.47
N ALA A 154 7.69 -12.04 2.20
CA ALA A 154 7.94 -13.42 1.80
C ALA A 154 9.37 -13.85 2.18
N ASP A 155 10.37 -13.02 1.89
CA ASP A 155 11.77 -13.26 2.25
C ASP A 155 11.97 -13.36 3.77
N LEU A 156 11.39 -12.44 4.53
CA LEU A 156 11.45 -12.48 5.99
C LEU A 156 10.78 -13.74 6.55
N LYS A 157 9.63 -14.14 6.00
CA LYS A 157 8.94 -15.37 6.39
C LYS A 157 9.82 -16.59 6.12
N ALA A 158 10.48 -16.66 4.97
CA ALA A 158 11.40 -17.74 4.64
C ALA A 158 12.57 -17.82 5.65
N LYS A 159 13.19 -16.68 5.99
CA LYS A 159 14.26 -16.61 6.99
C LYS A 159 13.79 -17.04 8.38
N VAL A 160 12.59 -16.64 8.79
CA VAL A 160 12.02 -17.05 10.09
C VAL A 160 11.77 -18.57 10.13
N LEU A 161 11.28 -19.16 9.03
CA LEU A 161 11.10 -20.61 8.94
C LEU A 161 12.44 -21.35 9.01
N GLN A 162 13.47 -20.87 8.29
CA GLN A 162 14.82 -21.43 8.38
C GLN A 162 15.38 -21.34 9.80
N TRP A 163 15.24 -20.19 10.45
CA TRP A 163 15.68 -20.01 11.83
C TRP A 163 14.99 -20.99 12.79
N ARG A 164 13.68 -21.17 12.67
CA ARG A 164 12.93 -22.13 13.48
C ARG A 164 13.42 -23.57 13.26
N ALA A 165 13.64 -23.97 12.01
CA ALA A 165 14.19 -25.29 11.71
C ALA A 165 15.60 -25.48 12.30
N HIS A 166 16.45 -24.45 12.27
CA HIS A 166 17.76 -24.50 12.92
C HIS A 166 17.66 -24.61 14.45
N GLN A 167 16.72 -23.90 15.08
CA GLN A 167 16.51 -23.99 16.52
C GLN A 167 16.03 -25.39 16.94
N GLU A 168 15.11 -25.98 16.18
CA GLU A 168 14.63 -27.35 16.42
C GLU A 168 15.77 -28.38 16.28
N GLU A 169 16.63 -28.21 15.28
CA GLU A 169 17.81 -29.05 15.07
C GLU A 169 18.80 -28.94 16.24
N VAL A 170 19.10 -27.71 16.68
CA VAL A 170 19.99 -27.47 17.83
C VAL A 170 19.43 -28.14 19.08
N ALA A 171 18.15 -27.94 19.39
CA ALA A 171 17.51 -28.56 20.55
C ALA A 171 17.58 -30.09 20.50
N ARG A 172 17.38 -30.69 19.31
CA ARG A 172 17.52 -32.14 19.11
C ARG A 172 18.93 -32.63 19.43
N LEU A 173 19.94 -31.94 18.91
CA LEU A 173 21.35 -32.30 19.14
C LEU A 173 21.75 -32.14 20.61
N GLU A 174 21.29 -31.08 21.28
CA GLU A 174 21.53 -30.87 22.71
C GLU A 174 20.92 -32.00 23.56
N MET A 175 19.69 -32.41 23.25
CA MET A 175 19.06 -33.57 23.90
C MET A 175 19.88 -34.84 23.70
N GLU A 176 20.34 -35.13 22.48
CA GLU A 176 21.14 -36.30 22.19
C GLU A 176 22.51 -36.28 22.91
N ILE A 177 23.19 -35.13 22.93
CA ILE A 177 24.44 -34.96 23.67
C ILE A 177 24.21 -35.18 25.18
N SER A 178 23.12 -34.62 25.73
CA SER A 178 22.77 -34.80 27.15
C SER A 178 22.48 -36.26 27.49
N ALA A 179 21.81 -37.01 26.61
CA ALA A 179 21.53 -38.43 26.78
C ALA A 179 22.83 -39.25 26.78
N ARG A 180 23.71 -39.03 25.79
CA ARG A 180 25.03 -39.68 25.72
C ARG A 180 25.90 -39.37 26.94
N ARG A 181 25.81 -38.16 27.51
CA ARG A 181 26.53 -37.80 28.75
C ARG A 181 26.00 -38.58 29.95
N ARG A 182 24.66 -38.65 30.12
CA ARG A 182 24.01 -39.42 31.19
C ARG A 182 24.36 -40.91 31.11
N GLU A 183 24.30 -41.51 29.92
CA GLU A 183 24.68 -42.92 29.73
C GLU A 183 26.12 -43.19 30.17
N LYS A 184 27.07 -42.34 29.78
CA LYS A 184 28.48 -42.46 30.21
C LYS A 184 28.64 -42.33 31.71
N GLU A 185 27.87 -41.45 32.36
CA GLU A 185 27.88 -41.31 33.83
C GLU A 185 27.31 -42.56 34.51
N GLU A 186 26.18 -43.09 34.02
CA GLU A 186 25.59 -44.33 34.51
C GLU A 186 26.52 -45.53 34.32
N GLU A 187 27.22 -45.64 33.19
CA GLU A 187 28.22 -46.68 32.95
C GLU A 187 29.38 -46.59 33.94
N LYS A 188 29.93 -45.39 34.16
CA LYS A 188 30.97 -45.16 35.17
C LYS A 188 30.48 -45.53 36.56
N GLU A 189 29.24 -45.19 36.90
CA GLU A 189 28.63 -45.54 38.19
C GLU A 189 28.46 -47.07 38.34
N LYS A 190 27.98 -47.75 37.30
CA LYS A 190 27.88 -49.23 37.26
C LYS A 190 29.26 -49.88 37.45
N LEU A 191 30.28 -49.40 36.74
CA LEU A 191 31.66 -49.89 36.89
C LEU A 191 32.20 -49.65 38.30
N TRP A 192 31.95 -48.48 38.88
CA TRP A 192 32.38 -48.16 40.24
C TRP A 192 31.66 -49.02 41.29
N LYS A 193 30.36 -49.25 41.15
CA LYS A 193 29.57 -50.17 41.98
C LYS A 193 30.14 -51.59 41.92
N LYS A 194 30.46 -52.10 40.73
CA LYS A 194 31.12 -53.41 40.55
C LYS A 194 32.48 -53.48 41.26
N LYS A 195 33.34 -52.47 41.08
CA LYS A 195 34.64 -52.40 41.77
C LYS A 195 34.50 -52.39 43.29
N LYS A 196 33.51 -51.66 43.82
CA LYS A 196 33.22 -51.64 45.26
C LYS A 196 32.76 -52.99 45.78
N LEU A 197 31.96 -53.73 45.02
CA LEU A 197 31.52 -55.08 45.41
C LEU A 197 32.71 -56.04 45.47
N LEU A 198 33.58 -56.05 44.45
CA LEU A 198 34.79 -56.85 44.44
C LEU A 198 35.70 -56.55 45.64
N GLN A 199 35.96 -55.26 45.93
CA GLN A 199 36.74 -54.88 47.11
C GLN A 199 36.10 -55.32 48.44
N ARG A 200 34.76 -55.38 48.51
CA ARG A 200 34.06 -55.88 49.70
C ARG A 200 34.21 -57.40 49.82
N GLU A 201 34.16 -58.13 48.72
CA GLU A 201 34.37 -59.58 48.68
C GLU A 201 35.81 -59.95 49.07
N GLU A 202 36.81 -59.27 48.50
CA GLU A 202 38.23 -59.45 48.88
C GLU A 202 38.45 -59.19 50.38
N LYS A 203 37.83 -58.14 50.94
CA LYS A 203 37.91 -57.87 52.39
C LYS A 203 37.24 -58.96 53.21
N LYS A 204 36.07 -59.47 52.79
CA LYS A 204 35.39 -60.58 53.47
C LYS A 204 36.24 -61.85 53.43
N GLU A 205 36.92 -62.12 52.32
CA GLU A 205 37.83 -63.25 52.18
C GLU A 205 39.02 -63.13 53.13
N LYS A 206 39.70 -61.97 53.17
CA LYS A 206 40.77 -61.70 54.15
C LYS A 206 40.32 -61.87 55.60
N ILE A 207 39.09 -61.45 55.92
CA ILE A 207 38.49 -61.66 57.25
C ILE A 207 38.29 -63.15 57.53
N ARG A 208 37.77 -63.92 56.56
CA ARG A 208 37.59 -65.37 56.70
C ARG A 208 38.93 -66.09 56.91
N GLU A 209 39.95 -65.74 56.14
CA GLU A 209 41.32 -66.27 56.31
C GLU A 209 41.88 -65.95 57.70
N TYR A 210 41.70 -64.71 58.18
CA TYR A 210 42.13 -64.31 59.51
C TYR A 210 41.45 -65.11 60.62
N TRP A 211 40.12 -65.30 60.54
CA TRP A 211 39.38 -66.09 61.53
C TRP A 211 39.76 -67.58 61.47
N ALA A 212 39.94 -68.15 60.28
CA ALA A 212 40.40 -69.53 60.13
C ALA A 212 41.77 -69.74 60.78
N LYS A 213 42.70 -68.80 60.57
CA LYS A 213 44.03 -68.82 61.20
C LYS A 213 43.94 -68.67 62.72
N LYS A 214 43.04 -67.81 63.21
CA LYS A 214 42.81 -67.62 64.65
C LYS A 214 42.22 -68.87 65.30
N GLU A 215 41.28 -69.53 64.63
CA GLU A 215 40.68 -70.79 65.05
C GLU A 215 41.72 -71.91 65.11
N GLN A 216 42.57 -72.02 64.08
CA GLN A 216 43.67 -72.98 64.05
C GLN A 216 44.65 -72.76 65.23
N ASN A 217 45.00 -71.51 65.51
CA ASN A 217 45.84 -71.18 66.68
C ASN A 217 45.14 -71.52 68.00
N TRP A 218 43.82 -71.37 68.09
CA TRP A 218 43.04 -71.71 69.28
C TRP A 218 43.02 -73.23 69.50
N GLN A 219 42.79 -74.01 68.44
CA GLN A 219 42.90 -75.47 68.46
C GLN A 219 44.31 -75.94 68.84
N GLU A 220 45.36 -75.28 68.34
CA GLU A 220 46.74 -75.57 68.75
C GLU A 220 46.98 -75.28 70.25
N MET A 221 46.44 -74.17 70.78
CA MET A 221 46.51 -73.88 72.22
C MET A 221 45.73 -74.89 73.04
N GLU A 222 44.51 -75.23 72.64
CA GLU A 222 43.68 -76.24 73.32
C GLU A 222 44.37 -77.60 73.34
N MET A 223 45.00 -78.02 72.24
CA MET A 223 45.82 -79.23 72.20
C MET A 223 47.03 -79.17 73.12
N ARG A 224 47.66 -77.99 73.30
CA ARG A 224 48.75 -77.81 74.28
C ARG A 224 48.24 -77.89 75.71
N ASP A 225 47.11 -77.26 76.00
CA ASP A 225 46.49 -77.27 77.32
C ASP A 225 46.00 -78.67 77.70
N LEU A 226 45.41 -79.41 76.76
CA LEU A 226 45.04 -80.82 76.94
C LEU A 226 46.26 -81.70 77.25
N ARG A 227 47.37 -81.53 76.53
CA ARG A 227 48.64 -82.23 76.84
C ARG A 227 49.14 -81.88 78.23
N ARG A 228 49.08 -80.61 78.63
CA ARG A 228 49.50 -80.17 79.97
C ARG A 228 48.58 -80.72 81.06
N LEU A 229 47.30 -80.84 80.78
CA LEU A 229 46.30 -81.41 81.68
C LEU A 229 46.47 -82.92 81.84
N GLU A 230 46.86 -83.63 80.77
CA GLU A 230 47.27 -85.05 80.84
C GLU A 230 48.55 -85.24 81.67
N GLU A 231 49.56 -84.38 81.50
CA GLU A 231 50.77 -84.38 82.33
C GLU A 231 50.43 -84.17 83.81
N LEU A 232 49.58 -83.20 84.12
CA LEU A 232 49.13 -82.95 85.50
C LEU A 232 48.29 -84.10 86.06
N LYS A 233 47.45 -84.76 85.24
CA LYS A 233 46.72 -85.97 85.65
C LYS A 233 47.66 -87.15 85.93
N LYS A 234 48.75 -87.31 85.17
CA LYS A 234 49.79 -88.31 85.48
C LYS A 234 50.47 -88.02 86.81
N ILE A 235 50.83 -86.76 87.07
CA ILE A 235 51.42 -86.35 88.35
C ILE A 235 50.44 -86.56 89.52
N MET A 236 49.16 -86.21 89.34
CA MET A 236 48.12 -86.48 90.35
C MET A 236 47.88 -87.97 90.58
N ALA A 237 47.92 -88.78 89.51
CA ALA A 237 47.86 -90.24 89.62
C ALA A 237 49.06 -90.78 90.43
N GLU A 238 50.28 -90.31 90.16
CA GLU A 238 51.49 -90.63 90.91
C GLU A 238 51.41 -90.17 92.38
N GLN A 239 50.76 -89.04 92.67
CA GLN A 239 50.49 -88.58 94.04
C GLN A 239 49.42 -89.44 94.73
N SER A 240 48.36 -89.84 94.05
CA SER A 240 47.32 -90.73 94.60
C SER A 240 47.81 -92.15 94.88
N VAL A 241 48.87 -92.62 94.21
CA VAL A 241 49.53 -93.89 94.55
C VAL A 241 50.37 -93.73 95.81
N LYS A 242 51.04 -92.59 96.00
CA LYS A 242 51.82 -92.28 97.22
C LYS A 242 50.95 -92.07 98.47
N ASP A 243 49.71 -91.60 98.31
CA ASP A 243 48.79 -91.42 99.43
C ASP A 243 48.04 -92.71 99.85
N ARG A 244 48.15 -93.81 99.09
CA ARG A 244 47.60 -95.14 99.46
C ARG A 244 48.55 -96.01 100.29
N GLU A 245 49.78 -95.54 100.51
CA GLU A 245 50.80 -96.23 101.32
C GLU A 245 50.96 -95.61 102.74
N ARG A 246 49.95 -94.89 103.24
CA ARG A 246 49.87 -94.41 104.63
C ARG A 246 48.62 -94.91 105.34
#